data_AF-A0A3C0NP99-F1
#
_entry.id   AF-A0A3C0NP99-F1
#
_cell.length_a   1.000
_cell.length_b   1.000
_cell.length_c   1.000
_cell.angle_alpha   90.00
_cell.angle_beta   90.00
_cell.angle_gamma   90.00
#
_symmetry.space_group_name_H-M   'P 1'
#
loop_
_entity.id
_entity.type
_entity.pdbx_description
1 polymer ?
#
loop_
_entity_poly.entity_id
_entity_poly.type
_entity_poly.pdbx_seq_one_letter_code
_entity_poly.pdbx_strand_id
1 'polypeptide(L)'
;MTTDVKRIAENTGFSEREILEIKSFIFEETHDLGYDEPIRFFPSYEVAQSWQRLIDGKNIKPHDITLLYHELLERQLMLEGLSKEEAHIKASKEFNYNTEADEYYGSLEKHPKD
;
A
#
# COMPACT_ATOMS: atom_id res chain seq x y z
N MET A 1 15.51 7.90 10.38
CA MET A 1 15.09 7.12 9.20
C MET A 1 15.00 5.67 9.59
N THR A 2 13.85 5.06 9.35
CA THR A 2 13.64 3.64 9.56
C THR A 2 14.30 2.87 8.40
N THR A 3 14.92 1.72 8.69
CA THR A 3 15.75 0.99 7.70
C THR A 3 14.94 0.48 6.50
N ASP A 4 13.64 0.30 6.66
CA ASP A 4 12.71 -0.10 5.59
C ASP A 4 12.55 0.99 4.53
N VAL A 5 12.33 2.25 4.92
CA VAL A 5 12.16 3.38 3.98
C VAL A 5 13.32 3.45 2.98
N LYS A 6 14.55 3.41 3.50
CA LYS A 6 15.75 3.47 2.68
C LYS A 6 15.86 2.27 1.73
N ARG A 7 15.63 1.05 2.24
CA ARG A 7 15.71 -0.19 1.44
C ARG A 7 14.68 -0.21 0.33
N ILE A 8 13.43 0.14 0.64
CA ILE A 8 12.35 0.16 -0.34
C ILE A 8 12.69 1.18 -1.44
N ALA A 9 13.13 2.39 -1.09
CA ALA A 9 13.54 3.40 -2.06
C ALA A 9 14.66 2.89 -3.00
N GLU A 10 15.70 2.23 -2.44
CA GLU A 10 16.78 1.62 -3.21
C GLU A 10 16.27 0.49 -4.15
N ASN A 11 15.29 -0.29 -3.69
CA ASN A 11 14.77 -1.45 -4.43
C ASN A 11 13.73 -1.08 -5.51
N THR A 12 13.04 0.05 -5.38
CA THR A 12 11.90 0.41 -6.24
C THR A 12 12.15 1.65 -7.10
N GLY A 13 13.12 2.50 -6.74
CA GLY A 13 13.40 3.76 -7.42
C GLY A 13 12.52 4.93 -6.97
N PHE A 14 11.60 4.72 -6.02
CA PHE A 14 10.87 5.80 -5.36
C PHE A 14 11.79 6.56 -4.41
N SER A 15 11.49 7.84 -4.14
CA SER A 15 12.25 8.61 -3.17
C SER A 15 11.98 8.14 -1.74
N GLU A 16 12.98 8.27 -0.85
CA GLU A 16 12.78 7.99 0.58
C GLU A 16 11.67 8.84 1.20
N ARG A 17 11.40 10.03 0.64
CA ARG A 17 10.29 10.89 1.05
C ARG A 17 8.94 10.25 0.71
N GLU A 18 8.75 9.81 -0.53
CA GLU A 18 7.52 9.13 -0.95
C GLU A 18 7.27 7.87 -0.13
N ILE A 19 8.29 7.05 0.08
CA ILE A 19 8.14 5.83 0.90
C ILE A 19 7.81 6.15 2.35
N LEU A 20 8.41 7.20 2.93
CA LEU A 20 8.07 7.63 4.28
C LEU A 20 6.63 8.14 4.38
N GLU A 21 6.15 8.88 3.38
CA GLU A 21 4.76 9.35 3.29
C GLU A 21 3.78 8.18 3.24
N ILE A 22 4.02 7.20 2.36
CA ILE A 22 3.22 5.98 2.25
C ILE A 22 3.21 5.21 3.56
N LYS A 23 4.39 5.01 4.17
CA LYS A 23 4.52 4.29 5.44
C LYS A 23 3.68 4.95 6.54
N SER A 24 3.81 6.28 6.66
CA SER A 24 3.09 7.04 7.67
C SER A 24 1.58 6.92 7.46
N PHE A 25 1.14 7.05 6.20
CA PHE A 25 -0.26 6.95 5.81
C PHE A 25 -0.87 5.59 6.16
N ILE A 26 -0.21 4.48 5.81
CA ILE A 26 -0.76 3.12 6.01
C ILE A 26 -0.67 2.65 7.47
N PHE A 27 0.43 2.95 8.18
CA PHE A 27 0.74 2.27 9.44
C PHE A 27 0.64 3.16 10.69
N GLU A 28 0.73 4.47 10.56
CA GLU A 28 0.94 5.38 11.70
C GLU A 28 -0.20 6.39 11.88
N GLU A 29 -0.70 6.95 10.77
CA GLU A 29 -1.78 7.95 10.74
C GLU A 29 -3.16 7.35 11.06
N THR A 30 -4.03 8.19 11.61
CA THR A 30 -5.45 7.91 11.81
C THR A 30 -6.27 8.60 10.73
N HIS A 31 -7.31 7.93 10.26
CA HIS A 31 -8.15 8.36 9.14
C HIS A 31 -9.61 8.41 9.53
N ASP A 32 -10.35 9.32 8.93
CA ASP A 32 -11.81 9.29 9.00
C ASP A 32 -12.33 8.13 8.13
N LEU A 33 -12.68 7.03 8.81
CA LEU A 33 -13.24 5.82 8.20
C LEU A 33 -14.74 5.67 8.47
N GLY A 34 -15.43 6.76 8.83
CA GLY A 34 -16.86 6.76 9.15
C GLY A 34 -17.22 6.29 10.56
N TYR A 35 -16.26 6.26 11.48
CA TYR A 35 -16.47 6.02 12.92
C TYR A 35 -16.58 7.35 13.69
N ASP A 36 -16.93 7.28 14.98
CA ASP A 36 -17.08 8.46 15.85
C ASP A 36 -15.77 9.27 15.99
N GLU A 37 -14.62 8.62 15.84
CA GLU A 37 -13.30 9.24 15.86
C GLU A 37 -12.40 8.69 14.74
N PRO A 38 -11.41 9.47 14.25
CA PRO A 38 -10.42 8.95 13.31
C PRO A 38 -9.63 7.79 13.92
N ILE A 39 -9.53 6.68 13.19
CA ILE A 39 -8.83 5.46 13.64
C ILE A 39 -7.74 5.05 12.65
N ARG A 40 -6.80 4.23 13.09
CA ARG A 40 -5.83 3.60 12.17
C ARG A 40 -6.50 2.52 11.33
N PHE A 41 -5.89 2.20 10.20
CA PHE A 41 -6.29 1.04 9.41
C PHE A 41 -6.16 -0.27 10.20
N PHE A 42 -7.07 -1.20 9.92
CA PHE A 42 -6.94 -2.56 10.42
C PHE A 42 -5.77 -3.27 9.73
N PRO A 43 -5.06 -4.18 10.42
CA PRO A 43 -3.98 -4.95 9.81
C PRO A 43 -4.46 -5.74 8.59
N SER A 44 -3.71 -5.67 7.48
CA SER A 44 -3.87 -6.53 6.29
C SER A 44 -2.64 -7.41 6.10
N TYR A 45 -2.89 -8.70 5.87
CA TYR A 45 -1.83 -9.67 5.60
C TYR A 45 -1.14 -9.38 4.26
N GLU A 46 -1.92 -9.04 3.24
CA GLU A 46 -1.49 -8.73 1.89
C GLU A 46 -0.53 -7.53 1.89
N VAL A 47 -0.94 -6.45 2.57
CA VAL A 47 -0.14 -5.22 2.72
C VAL A 47 1.16 -5.51 3.47
N ALA A 48 1.10 -6.26 4.58
CA ALA A 48 2.31 -6.62 5.33
C ALA A 48 3.30 -7.43 4.48
N GLN A 49 2.79 -8.39 3.70
CA GLN A 49 3.61 -9.21 2.81
C GLN A 49 4.17 -8.43 1.62
N SER A 50 3.40 -7.50 1.06
CA SER A 50 3.88 -6.57 0.04
C SER A 50 5.01 -5.70 0.60
N TRP A 51 4.80 -5.08 1.76
CA TRP A 51 5.82 -4.26 2.43
C TRP A 51 7.12 -5.04 2.69
N GLN A 52 7.00 -6.28 3.16
CA GLN A 52 8.17 -7.14 3.39
C GLN A 52 8.94 -7.44 2.10
N ARG A 53 8.26 -7.78 0.99
CA ARG A 53 8.93 -8.02 -0.29
C ARG A 53 9.63 -6.77 -0.82
N LEU A 54 9.03 -5.60 -0.62
CA LEU A 54 9.63 -4.31 -0.97
C LEU A 54 10.91 -4.03 -0.15
N ILE A 55 10.90 -4.35 1.15
CA ILE A 55 12.09 -4.26 2.01
C ILE A 55 13.19 -5.21 1.56
N ASP A 56 12.82 -6.46 1.28
CA ASP A 56 13.77 -7.52 0.95
C ASP A 56 14.40 -7.33 -0.44
N GLY A 57 13.73 -6.59 -1.34
CA GLY A 57 14.18 -6.36 -2.71
C GLY A 57 14.15 -7.63 -3.57
N LYS A 58 13.51 -8.69 -3.08
CA LYS A 58 13.51 -10.01 -3.72
C LYS A 58 12.09 -10.40 -4.03
N ASN A 59 11.88 -10.87 -5.27
CA ASN A 59 10.59 -11.40 -5.70
C ASN A 59 9.44 -10.39 -5.53
N ILE A 60 9.75 -9.10 -5.67
CA ILE A 60 8.75 -8.02 -5.72
C ILE A 60 7.73 -8.36 -6.81
N LYS A 61 6.46 -8.33 -6.44
CA LYS A 61 5.34 -8.64 -7.30
C LYS A 61 4.76 -7.35 -7.90
N PRO A 62 4.06 -7.44 -9.05
CA PRO A 62 3.41 -6.27 -9.63
C PRO A 62 2.55 -5.49 -8.63
N HIS A 63 1.71 -6.19 -7.86
CA HIS A 63 0.84 -5.57 -6.86
C HIS A 63 1.60 -4.88 -5.73
N ASP A 64 2.83 -5.28 -5.43
CA ASP A 64 3.65 -4.58 -4.43
C ASP A 64 4.03 -3.17 -4.89
N ILE A 65 4.26 -2.98 -6.19
CA ILE A 65 4.51 -1.65 -6.78
C ILE A 65 3.19 -0.90 -6.96
N THR A 66 2.11 -1.60 -7.34
CA THR A 66 0.75 -1.02 -7.42
C THR A 66 0.33 -0.42 -6.07
N LEU A 67 0.65 -1.08 -4.94
CA LEU A 67 0.45 -0.53 -3.60
C LEU A 67 1.09 0.85 -3.46
N LEU A 68 2.36 1.02 -3.86
CA LEU A 68 3.05 2.30 -3.70
C LEU A 68 2.40 3.43 -4.51
N TYR A 69 2.02 3.15 -5.76
CA TYR A 69 1.34 4.13 -6.60
C TYR A 69 -0.08 4.44 -6.10
N HIS A 70 -0.81 3.41 -5.66
CA HIS A 70 -2.15 3.55 -5.10
C HIS A 70 -2.16 4.53 -3.93
N GLU A 71 -1.28 4.31 -2.96
CA GLU A 71 -1.26 5.03 -1.69
C GLU A 71 -0.74 6.47 -1.88
N LEU A 72 0.21 6.70 -2.81
CA LEU A 72 0.62 8.06 -3.18
C LEU A 72 -0.51 8.83 -3.86
N LEU A 73 -1.23 8.21 -4.79
CA LEU A 73 -2.33 8.86 -5.47
C LEU A 73 -3.48 9.16 -4.51
N GLU A 74 -3.83 8.22 -3.63
CA GLU A 74 -4.84 8.42 -2.59
C GLU A 74 -4.46 9.61 -1.70
N ARG A 75 -3.21 9.64 -1.21
CA ARG A 75 -2.70 10.74 -0.38
C ARG A 75 -2.74 12.08 -1.11
N GLN A 76 -2.34 12.12 -2.38
CA GLN A 76 -2.37 13.33 -3.18
C GLN A 76 -3.80 13.87 -3.32
N LEU A 77 -4.76 13.01 -3.66
CA LEU A 77 -6.16 13.40 -3.82
C LEU A 77 -6.76 13.92 -2.50
N MET A 78 -6.40 13.32 -1.37
CA MET A 78 -6.80 13.84 -0.05
C MET A 78 -6.24 15.23 0.22
N LEU A 79 -4.98 15.50 -0.15
CA LEU A 79 -4.37 16.83 -0.04
C LEU A 79 -5.04 17.85 -0.97
N GLU A 80 -5.61 17.41 -2.08
CA GLU A 80 -6.43 18.21 -2.98
C GLU A 80 -7.87 18.44 -2.46
N GLY A 81 -8.21 17.89 -1.29
CA GLY A 81 -9.46 18.15 -0.56
C GLY A 81 -10.52 17.08 -0.70
N LEU A 82 -10.21 15.93 -1.31
CA LEU A 82 -11.13 14.79 -1.32
C LEU A 82 -11.20 14.12 0.04
N SER A 83 -12.36 13.53 0.34
CA SER A 83 -12.45 12.58 1.45
C SER A 83 -11.58 11.35 1.19
N LYS A 84 -11.19 10.64 2.26
CA LYS A 84 -10.45 9.37 2.17
C LYS A 84 -11.15 8.40 1.22
N GLU A 85 -12.47 8.24 1.35
CA GLU A 85 -13.25 7.30 0.54
C GLU A 85 -13.24 7.68 -0.95
N GLU A 86 -13.46 8.96 -1.28
CA GLU A 86 -13.42 9.41 -2.68
C GLU A 86 -12.02 9.27 -3.29
N ALA A 87 -10.98 9.56 -2.51
CA ALA A 87 -9.60 9.39 -2.90
C ALA A 87 -9.28 7.90 -3.14
N HIS A 88 -9.71 7.02 -2.23
CA HIS A 88 -9.54 5.58 -2.35
C HIS A 88 -10.21 5.02 -3.61
N ILE A 89 -11.47 5.38 -3.87
CA ILE A 89 -12.20 4.93 -5.07
C ILE A 89 -11.46 5.34 -6.35
N LYS A 90 -10.94 6.57 -6.41
CA LYS A 90 -10.18 7.06 -7.57
C LYS A 90 -8.83 6.35 -7.70
N ALA A 91 -8.09 6.19 -6.59
CA ALA A 91 -6.83 5.47 -6.58
C ALA A 91 -7.00 3.99 -6.98
N SER A 92 -8.04 3.31 -6.49
CA SER A 92 -8.35 1.91 -6.86
C SER A 92 -8.70 1.76 -8.33
N LYS A 93 -9.27 2.79 -8.96
CA LYS A 93 -9.58 2.77 -10.39
C LYS A 93 -8.33 2.78 -11.26
N GLU A 94 -7.31 3.55 -10.87
CA GLU A 94 -6.05 3.66 -11.61
C GLU A 94 -5.05 2.56 -11.22
N PHE A 95 -4.98 2.21 -9.93
CA PHE A 95 -4.05 1.27 -9.32
C PHE A 95 -4.83 0.30 -8.41
N ASN A 96 -5.39 -0.77 -8.98
CA ASN A 96 -6.27 -1.67 -8.27
C ASN A 96 -5.50 -2.72 -7.45
N TYR A 97 -4.83 -2.27 -6.39
CA TYR A 97 -4.02 -3.13 -5.51
C TYR A 97 -4.80 -4.35 -5.00
N ASN A 98 -6.04 -4.15 -4.53
CA ASN A 98 -6.84 -5.21 -3.94
C ASN A 98 -7.10 -6.36 -4.93
N THR A 99 -7.53 -6.05 -6.16
CA THR A 99 -7.76 -7.08 -7.16
C THR A 99 -6.47 -7.81 -7.55
N GLU A 100 -5.36 -7.10 -7.74
CA GLU A 100 -4.10 -7.76 -8.10
C GLU A 100 -3.55 -8.64 -6.96
N ALA A 101 -3.71 -8.22 -5.71
CA ALA A 101 -3.35 -9.01 -4.54
C ALA A 101 -4.25 -10.26 -4.41
N ASP A 102 -5.56 -10.10 -4.55
CA ASP A 102 -6.53 -11.20 -4.50
C ASP A 102 -6.26 -12.25 -5.58
N GLU A 103 -5.97 -11.82 -6.82
CA GLU A 103 -5.60 -12.72 -7.91
C GLU A 103 -4.30 -13.48 -7.60
N TYR A 104 -3.30 -12.79 -7.06
CA TYR A 104 -2.05 -13.41 -6.66
C TYR A 104 -2.27 -14.48 -5.60
N TYR A 105 -2.90 -14.16 -4.47
CA TYR A 105 -3.10 -15.11 -3.37
C TYR A 105 -4.09 -16.23 -3.74
N GLY A 106 -5.17 -15.91 -4.45
CA GLY A 106 -6.12 -16.90 -4.96
C GLY A 106 -5.50 -17.89 -5.96
N SER A 107 -4.46 -17.49 -6.70
CA SER A 107 -3.70 -18.41 -7.56
C SER A 107 -2.83 -19.39 -6.77
N LEU A 108 -2.35 -18.99 -5.59
CA LEU A 108 -1.52 -19.85 -4.73
C LEU A 108 -2.36 -20.94 -4.05
N GLU A 109 -3.60 -20.62 -3.67
CA GLU A 109 -4.52 -21.58 -3.05
C GLU A 109 -4.99 -22.68 -4.03
N LYS A 110 -5.13 -22.34 -5.32
CA LYS A 110 -5.55 -23.28 -6.37
C LYS A 110 -4.46 -24.28 -6.76
N HIS A 111 -3.20 -24.00 -6.42
CA HIS A 111 -2.07 -24.87 -6.65
C HIS A 111 -1.36 -25.15 -5.32
N PRO A 112 -1.96 -25.96 -4.43
CA PRO A 112 -1.27 -26.39 -3.23
C PRO A 112 0.02 -27.09 -3.63
N LYS A 113 1.13 -26.70 -2.99
CA LYS A 113 2.43 -27.32 -3.22
C LYS A 113 2.31 -28.80 -2.82
N ASP A 114 2.57 -29.69 -3.78
CA ASP A 114 2.71 -31.14 -3.56
C ASP A 114 3.79 -31.46 -2.51
#